data_AF-A0A7J2JSI7-F1
#
_entry.id   AF-A0A7J2JSI7-F1
#
_cell.length_a   1.000
_cell.length_b   1.000
_cell.length_c   1.000
_cell.angle_alpha   90.00
_cell.angle_beta   90.00
_cell.angle_gamma   90.00
#
_symmetry.space_group_name_H-M   'P 1'
#
loop_
_entity.id
_entity.type
_entity.pdbx_description
1 polymer ?
#
loop_
_entity_poly.entity_id
_entity_poly.type
_entity_poly.pdbx_seq_one_letter_code
_entity_poly.pdbx_strand_id
1 'polypeptide(L)' 'MTETVVFSVRIRRELRERMKRVGVDWRAEIERFIEERLKEEELREAIRSVKEALRDVDPSGEPAWRTVREFREGR' A
#
# COMPACT_ATOMS: atom_id res chain seq x y z
N MET A 1 -16.24 16.31 10.36
CA MET A 1 -17.23 15.66 9.49
C MET A 1 -16.45 14.91 8.44
N THR A 2 -16.61 13.58 8.33
CA THR A 2 -15.97 12.81 7.26
C THR A 2 -16.78 13.05 6.00
N GLU A 3 -16.24 13.85 5.09
CA GLU A 3 -16.89 14.15 3.81
C GLU A 3 -16.76 12.92 2.89
N THR A 4 -17.87 12.44 2.34
CA THR A 4 -17.88 11.29 1.43
C THR A 4 -18.21 11.74 0.02
N VAL A 5 -17.47 11.24 -0.96
CA VAL A 5 -17.69 11.48 -2.39
C VAL A 5 -18.23 10.24 -3.09
N VAL A 6 -18.92 10.43 -4.22
CA VAL A 6 -19.44 9.31 -5.02
C VAL A 6 -18.38 8.84 -6.01
N PHE A 7 -18.03 7.56 -5.95
CA PHE A 7 -17.20 6.89 -6.94
C PHE A 7 -18.05 5.95 -7.82
N SER A 8 -18.15 6.27 -9.11
CA SER A 8 -18.94 5.48 -10.07
C SER A 8 -18.04 4.74 -11.06
N VAL A 9 -18.14 3.42 -11.09
CA VAL A 9 -17.39 2.56 -12.02
C VAL A 9 -18.36 1.77 -12.89
N ARG A 10 -18.09 1.75 -14.20
CA ARG A 10 -18.84 0.91 -15.13
C ARG A 10 -18.38 -0.55 -15.00
N ILE A 11 -19.32 -1.44 -14.73
CA ILE A 11 -19.09 -2.88 -14.68
C ILE A 11 -20.03 -3.62 -15.63
N ARG A 12 -19.68 -4.86 -15.97
CA ARG A 12 -20.53 -5.75 -16.76
C ARG A 12 -21.84 -6.04 -16.02
N ARG A 13 -22.94 -6.14 -16.76
CA ARG A 13 -24.29 -6.33 -16.18
C ARG A 13 -24.37 -7.63 -15.38
N GLU A 14 -23.81 -8.71 -15.90
CA GLU A 14 -23.84 -10.02 -15.23
C GLU A 14 -23.09 -9.99 -13.88
N LEU A 15 -22.04 -9.16 -13.76
CA LEU A 15 -21.32 -8.99 -12.50
C LEU A 15 -22.19 -8.31 -11.46
N ARG A 16 -22.88 -7.21 -11.82
CA ARG A 16 -23.82 -6.53 -10.92
C ARG A 16 -24.93 -7.47 -10.45
N GLU A 17 -25.46 -8.31 -11.35
CA GLU A 17 -26.51 -9.28 -11.02
C GLU A 17 -26.00 -10.40 -10.09
N ARG A 18 -24.74 -10.84 -10.24
CA ARG A 18 -24.10 -11.75 -9.30
C ARG A 18 -23.86 -11.09 -7.94
N MET A 19 -23.37 -9.85 -7.91
CA MET A 19 -23.13 -9.10 -6.68
C MET A 19 -24.39 -8.96 -5.83
N LYS A 20 -25.54 -8.67 -6.46
CA LYS A 20 -26.84 -8.55 -5.78
C LYS A 20 -27.32 -9.83 -5.10
N ARG A 21 -26.87 -11.01 -5.56
CA ARG A 21 -27.27 -12.30 -4.99
C ARG A 21 -26.46 -12.68 -3.76
N VAL A 22 -25.41 -11.92 -3.45
CA VAL A 22 -24.49 -12.18 -2.34
C VAL A 22 -24.69 -11.10 -1.29
N GLY A 23 -24.87 -11.52 -0.03
CA GLY A 23 -25.06 -10.63 1.12
C GLY A 23 -23.77 -9.98 1.60
N VAL A 24 -23.10 -9.23 0.72
CA VAL A 24 -21.85 -8.52 1.01
C VAL A 24 -22.09 -7.01 0.98
N ASP A 25 -21.51 -6.29 1.94
CA ASP A 25 -21.41 -4.84 1.88
C ASP A 25 -20.36 -4.46 0.83
N TRP A 26 -20.84 -4.27 -0.40
CA TRP A 26 -19.98 -3.92 -1.54
C TRP A 26 -19.31 -2.56 -1.39
N ARG A 27 -19.88 -1.63 -0.61
CA ARG A 27 -19.24 -0.33 -0.35
C ARG A 27 -17.97 -0.55 0.47
N ALA A 28 -18.12 -1.21 1.62
CA ALA A 28 -17.01 -1.48 2.51
C ALA A 28 -15.95 -2.40 1.87
N GLU A 29 -16.38 -3.37 1.06
CA GLU A 29 -15.47 -4.26 0.32
C GLU A 29 -14.61 -3.49 -0.70
N ILE A 30 -15.24 -2.61 -1.48
CA ILE A 30 -14.54 -1.82 -2.49
C ILE A 30 -13.64 -0.77 -1.83
N GLU A 31 -14.10 -0.12 -0.75
CA GLU A 31 -13.26 0.82 0.02
C GLU A 31 -12.01 0.13 0.56
N ARG A 32 -12.16 -1.02 1.23
CA ARG A 32 -11.00 -1.80 1.72
C ARG A 32 -10.05 -2.19 0.59
N PHE A 33 -10.58 -2.69 -0.52
CA PHE A 33 -9.76 -3.06 -1.68
C PHE A 33 -8.95 -1.85 -2.19
N ILE A 34 -9.56 -0.68 -2.30
CA ILE A 34 -8.89 0.53 -2.76
C ILE A 34 -7.82 0.96 -1.75
N GLU A 35 -8.12 0.98 -0.45
CA GLU A 35 -7.15 1.34 0.60
C GLU A 35 -5.93 0.41 0.63
N GLU A 36 -6.15 -0.89 0.52
CA GLU A 36 -5.05 -1.87 0.47
C GLU A 36 -4.18 -1.66 -0.76
N ARG A 37 -4.79 -1.39 -1.91
CA ARG A 37 -4.04 -1.09 -3.15
C ARG A 37 -3.26 0.19 -3.06
N LEU A 38 -3.79 1.24 -2.46
CA LEU A 38 -3.06 2.49 -2.23
C LEU A 38 -1.83 2.26 -1.34
N LYS A 39 -1.99 1.55 -0.22
CA LYS A 39 -0.87 1.20 0.68
C LYS A 39 0.23 0.44 -0.05
N GLU A 40 -0.14 -0.50 -0.92
CA GLU A 40 0.83 -1.24 -1.73
C GLU A 40 1.60 -0.34 -2.70
N GLU A 41 0.90 0.54 -3.42
CA GLU A 41 1.56 1.46 -4.36
C GLU A 41 2.46 2.47 -3.65
N GLU A 42 2.00 3.03 -2.52
CA GLU A 42 2.79 3.94 -1.68
C GLU A 42 4.07 3.25 -1.16
N LEU A 43 3.97 1.99 -0.70
CA LEU A 43 5.12 1.21 -0.28
C LEU A 43 6.09 0.97 -1.45
N ARG A 44 5.57 0.63 -2.64
CA ARG A 44 6.41 0.44 -3.84
C ARG A 44 7.11 1.72 -4.24
N GLU A 45 6.44 2.86 -4.16
CA GLU A 45 7.02 4.16 -4.43
C GLU A 45 8.11 4.49 -3.41
N ALA A 46 7.84 4.33 -2.10
CA ALA A 46 8.84 4.56 -1.05
C ALA A 46 10.11 3.72 -1.26
N ILE A 47 9.96 2.42 -1.56
CA ILE A 47 11.10 1.54 -1.86
C ILE A 47 11.84 2.02 -3.12
N ARG A 48 11.11 2.45 -4.15
CA ARG A 48 11.71 2.97 -5.39
C ARG A 48 12.53 4.22 -5.10
N SER A 49 12.01 5.16 -4.32
CA SER A 49 12.70 6.39 -3.94
C SER A 49 13.97 6.09 -3.13
N VAL A 50 13.92 5.15 -2.19
CA VAL A 50 15.11 4.71 -1.44
C VAL A 50 16.16 4.11 -2.37
N LYS A 51 15.76 3.23 -3.30
CA LYS A 51 16.67 2.63 -4.27
C LYS A 51 17.30 3.67 -5.19
N GLU A 52 16.54 4.69 -5.58
CA GLU A 52 17.04 5.77 -6.43
C GLU A 52 18.03 6.66 -5.67
N ALA A 53 17.72 7.04 -4.42
CA ALA A 53 18.62 7.82 -3.58
C ALA A 53 19.95 7.09 -3.29
N LEU A 54 19.92 5.76 -3.24
CA LEU A 54 21.09 4.91 -3.01
C LEU A 54 21.76 4.42 -4.31
N ARG A 55 21.30 4.87 -5.48
CA ARG A 55 21.75 4.32 -6.78
C ARG A 55 23.27 4.36 -6.95
N ASP A 56 23.90 5.44 -6.50
CA ASP A 56 25.34 5.69 -6.65
C ASP A 56 26.10 5.49 -5.33
N VAL A 57 25.47 4.88 -4.33
CA VAL A 57 26.08 4.61 -3.03
C VAL A 57 26.53 3.16 -2.97
N ASP A 58 27.83 2.95 -2.83
CA ASP A 58 28.38 1.61 -2.65
C ASP A 58 27.86 0.97 -1.36
N PRO A 59 27.56 -0.34 -1.37
CA PRO A 59 27.19 -1.07 -0.16
C PRO A 59 28.30 -0.97 0.89
N SER A 60 27.93 -0.72 2.14
CA SER A 60 28.87 -0.79 3.26
C SER A 60 29.49 -2.19 3.36
N GLY A 61 30.79 -2.26 3.62
CA GLY A 61 31.48 -3.52 3.95
C GLY A 61 31.06 -4.11 5.30
N GLU A 62 30.37 -3.32 6.14
CA GLU A 62 29.89 -3.74 7.45
C GLU A 62 28.37 -4.02 7.44
N PRO A 63 27.91 -5.13 8.06
CA PRO A 63 26.49 -5.46 8.06
C PRO A 63 25.64 -4.44 8.80
N ALA A 64 24.54 -4.00 8.18
CA ALA A 64 23.63 -3.00 8.73
C ALA A 64 23.11 -3.33 10.14
N TRP A 65 22.92 -4.62 10.48
CA TRP A 65 22.43 -5.03 11.81
C TRP A 65 23.39 -4.68 12.94
N ARG A 66 24.71 -4.66 12.69
CA ARG A 66 25.71 -4.29 13.69
C ARG A 66 25.60 -2.81 14.01
N THR A 67 25.59 -1.97 12.98
CA THR A 67 25.41 -0.52 13.10
C THR A 67 24.09 -0.15 13.78
N VAL A 68 22.99 -0.81 13.42
CA VAL A 68 21.67 -0.57 14.05
C VAL A 68 21.67 -0.96 15.53
N ARG A 69 22.31 -2.09 15.88
CA ARG A 69 22.39 -2.53 17.29
C ARG A 69 23.22 -1.56 18.13
N GLU A 70 24.40 -1.18 17.65
CA GLU A 70 25.28 -0.23 18.33
C GLU A 70 24.60 1.13 18.55
N PHE A 71 23.85 1.62 17.56
CA PHE A 71 23.10 2.88 17.69
C PHE A 71 21.93 2.78 18.69
N ARG A 72 21.32 1.61 18.85
CA ARG A 72 20.24 1.37 19.83
C ARG A 72 20.77 1.22 21.25
N GLU A 73 21.89 0.53 21.43
CA GLU A 73 22.51 0.24 22.72
C GLU A 73 23.34 1.41 23.26
N GLY A 74 23.78 2.32 22.38
CA GLY A 74 24.51 3.54 22.76
C GLY A 74 23.64 4.74 23.13
N ARG A 75 22.32 4.57 23.26
CA ARG A 75 21.36 5.60 23.69
C ARG A 75 20.98 5.46 25.17
#